data_AF-A0A7C1DII7-F1
#
_entry.id   AF-A0A7C1DII7-F1
#
_cell.length_a   1.000
_cell.length_b   1.000
_cell.length_c   1.000
_cell.angle_alpha   90.00
_cell.angle_beta   90.00
_cell.angle_gamma   90.00
#
_symmetry.space_group_name_H-M   'P 1'
#
loop_
_entity.id
_entity.type
_entity.pdbx_description
1 polymer ?
#
loop_
_entity_poly.entity_id
_entity_poly.type
_entity_poly.pdbx_seq_one_letter_code
_entity_poly.pdbx_strand_id
1 'polypeptide(L)'
;MRESGRRERVRKSSPNPIEAGRHAAGKIPSPSQERIPCLMKFKLSPLDEMAPRGRRRLSVLACIALFLSVSACRKSDPVSPEKEKGLSRLSTSGNRIVDASGTPVILRGINRSGLEYDKNGNRISEEEIRFICTQWKARVIRLPFNQDWVANDLDYLNFMDRVIGWINQAGAYAMIDLHWEDTTVRIPPIPNVLAAFMWQTLAARYRDNPGVLYDIHNEAHNTTWTAWRNRAVQIIEAI
;
A
#
# COMPACT_ATOMS: atom_id res chain seq x y z
N MET A 1 -49.71 53.59 24.22
CA MET A 1 -49.04 53.39 25.53
C MET A 1 -49.24 51.94 25.97
N ARG A 2 -48.17 51.13 25.93
CA ARG A 2 -47.85 50.05 26.88
C ARG A 2 -46.55 49.40 26.41
N GLU A 3 -45.50 49.63 27.18
CA GLU A 3 -44.13 49.15 27.01
C GLU A 3 -44.03 47.64 27.33
N SER A 4 -43.23 46.90 26.56
CA SER A 4 -42.78 45.56 26.91
C SER A 4 -41.26 45.60 27.15
N GLY A 5 -40.87 45.32 28.38
CA GLY A 5 -39.51 45.45 28.90
C GLY A 5 -38.47 44.52 28.26
N ARG A 6 -37.32 45.10 27.94
CA ARG A 6 -36.09 44.44 27.51
C ARG A 6 -35.27 44.07 28.76
N ARG A 7 -35.09 42.77 29.04
CA ARG A 7 -34.16 42.30 30.08
C ARG A 7 -32.76 42.14 29.50
N GLU A 8 -31.85 42.97 29.98
CA GLU A 8 -30.44 42.96 29.64
C GLU A 8 -29.70 41.93 30.52
N ARG A 9 -28.94 41.03 29.89
CA ARG A 9 -28.24 39.91 30.56
C ARG A 9 -26.79 40.32 30.80
N VAL A 10 -26.47 40.68 32.04
CA VAL A 10 -25.11 41.01 32.51
C VAL A 10 -24.21 39.77 32.41
N ARG A 11 -23.14 39.85 31.61
CA ARG A 11 -22.06 38.85 31.55
C ARG A 11 -21.10 39.09 32.72
N LYS A 12 -20.97 38.12 33.62
CA LYS A 12 -19.87 38.07 34.61
C LYS A 12 -18.66 37.38 33.97
N SER A 13 -17.54 38.10 33.95
CA SER A 13 -16.21 37.61 33.59
C SER A 13 -15.57 36.86 34.76
N SER A 14 -15.09 35.64 34.51
CA SER A 14 -14.25 34.88 35.46
C SER A 14 -12.83 34.75 34.90
N PRO A 15 -11.77 34.88 35.71
CA PRO A 15 -10.39 34.96 35.25
C PRO A 15 -9.71 33.59 35.07
N ASN A 16 -8.71 33.59 34.18
CA ASN A 16 -7.72 32.53 33.97
C ASN A 16 -6.84 32.31 35.21
N PRO A 17 -6.50 31.05 35.55
CA PRO A 17 -5.30 30.76 36.34
C PRO A 17 -4.30 29.92 35.54
N ILE A 18 -3.27 30.60 35.03
CA ILE A 18 -1.92 30.01 34.92
C ILE A 18 -1.26 30.24 36.29
N GLU A 19 -0.49 29.26 36.75
CA GLU A 19 0.29 29.18 37.99
C GLU A 19 -0.39 28.55 39.22
N ALA A 20 -0.23 27.23 39.35
CA ALA A 20 -0.04 26.59 40.65
C ALA A 20 0.67 25.23 40.48
N GLY A 21 1.79 25.03 41.19
CA GLY A 21 2.14 23.71 41.74
C GLY A 21 3.29 22.94 41.08
N ARG A 22 4.52 23.25 41.48
CA ARG A 22 5.66 22.32 41.48
C ARG A 22 5.46 21.22 42.54
N HIS A 23 6.18 20.10 42.33
CA HIS A 23 6.44 18.96 43.23
C HIS A 23 5.52 17.72 43.14
N ALA A 24 6.01 16.67 42.47
CA ALA A 24 6.21 15.34 43.06
C ALA A 24 6.94 14.43 42.04
N ALA A 25 8.21 14.12 42.32
CA ALA A 25 8.99 13.13 41.58
C ALA A 25 8.60 11.71 42.05
N GLY A 26 7.97 10.93 41.17
CA GLY A 26 7.66 9.52 41.38
C GLY A 26 8.78 8.60 40.88
N LYS A 27 9.19 7.66 41.73
CA LYS A 27 10.29 6.70 41.58
C LYS A 27 10.24 5.85 40.29
N ILE A 28 11.40 5.71 39.66
CA ILE A 28 11.73 4.74 38.61
C ILE A 28 12.08 3.40 39.27
N PRO A 29 11.48 2.26 38.89
CA PRO A 29 11.97 0.95 39.31
C PRO A 29 13.13 0.49 38.41
N SER A 30 14.20 0.00 39.05
CA SER A 30 15.40 -0.58 38.46
C SER A 30 15.16 -1.98 37.86
N PRO A 31 15.83 -2.36 36.75
CA PRO A 31 15.71 -3.71 36.19
C PRO A 31 16.57 -4.72 36.96
N SER A 32 15.94 -5.78 37.46
CA SER A 32 16.61 -6.93 38.05
C SER A 32 17.22 -7.81 36.95
N GLN A 33 18.54 -8.00 37.02
CA GLN A 33 19.28 -9.04 36.31
C GLN A 33 18.85 -10.42 36.82
N GLU A 34 18.34 -11.27 35.92
CA GLU A 34 18.34 -12.72 36.14
C GLU A 34 19.03 -13.45 35.00
N ARG A 35 19.71 -14.51 35.43
CA ARG A 35 20.83 -15.20 34.79
C ARG A 35 20.36 -16.21 33.75
N ILE A 36 21.14 -16.28 32.67
CA ILE A 36 21.17 -17.40 31.72
C ILE A 36 21.66 -18.66 32.45
N PRO A 37 21.05 -19.83 32.20
CA PRO A 37 21.86 -20.97 31.80
C PRO A 37 21.33 -21.66 30.54
N CYS A 38 22.27 -21.84 29.62
CA CYS A 38 22.20 -22.77 28.49
C CYS A 38 22.07 -24.22 29.00
N LEU A 39 21.13 -24.98 28.44
CA LEU A 39 21.26 -26.43 28.35
C LEU A 39 20.39 -26.97 27.21
N MET A 40 21.06 -27.27 26.11
CA MET A 40 20.59 -28.16 25.05
C MET A 40 20.14 -29.50 25.62
N LYS A 41 19.03 -30.04 25.08
CA LYS A 41 18.87 -31.44 24.63
C LYS A 41 17.43 -31.65 24.14
N PHE A 42 17.20 -31.49 22.84
CA PHE A 42 16.03 -32.06 22.17
C PHE A 42 16.33 -33.53 21.88
N LYS A 43 15.52 -34.42 22.48
CA LYS A 43 15.58 -35.87 22.30
C LYS A 43 14.70 -36.21 21.09
N LEU A 44 15.30 -36.62 19.99
CA LEU A 44 14.60 -37.19 18.83
C LEU A 44 14.21 -38.64 19.17
N SER A 45 12.92 -38.97 19.01
CA SER A 45 12.42 -40.33 19.09
C SER A 45 12.74 -41.09 17.79
N PRO A 46 13.04 -42.40 17.83
CA PRO A 46 13.36 -43.17 16.63
C PRO A 46 12.12 -43.42 15.77
N LEU A 47 12.29 -43.38 14.45
CA LEU A 47 11.37 -44.00 13.49
C LEU A 47 11.68 -45.50 13.44
N ASP A 48 10.70 -46.32 13.82
CA ASP A 48 10.78 -47.77 13.73
C ASP A 48 10.87 -48.23 12.26
N GLU A 49 11.89 -49.06 12.00
CA GLU A 49 12.00 -49.93 10.83
C GLU A 49 10.88 -50.98 10.82
N MET A 50 10.27 -51.21 9.67
CA MET A 50 9.50 -52.42 9.39
C MET A 50 9.88 -52.99 8.02
N ALA A 51 10.53 -54.14 8.06
CA ALA A 51 10.69 -55.09 6.95
C ALA A 51 10.31 -56.50 7.46
N PRO A 52 10.35 -57.58 6.66
CA PRO A 52 9.57 -57.86 5.44
C PRO A 52 8.84 -59.24 5.54
N ARG A 53 7.74 -59.46 4.79
CA ARG A 53 7.16 -60.80 4.52
C ARG A 53 6.42 -60.74 3.17
N GLY A 54 6.48 -61.66 2.23
CA GLY A 54 7.12 -62.98 2.14
C GLY A 54 7.01 -63.48 0.69
N ARG A 55 7.85 -64.45 0.34
CA ARG A 55 7.96 -65.08 -0.99
C ARG A 55 6.78 -66.03 -1.25
N ARG A 56 6.24 -66.03 -2.47
CA ARG A 56 5.73 -67.25 -3.13
C ARG A 56 6.18 -67.26 -4.60
N ARG A 57 6.68 -68.41 -5.05
CA ARG A 57 7.23 -68.71 -6.37
C ARG A 57 6.21 -69.49 -7.24
N LEU A 58 6.55 -69.55 -8.53
CA LEU A 58 6.06 -70.40 -9.65
C LEU A 58 4.78 -69.93 -10.37
N SER A 59 4.62 -70.07 -11.69
CA SER A 59 5.49 -70.18 -12.88
C SER A 59 4.57 -70.43 -14.10
N VAL A 60 4.90 -69.82 -15.25
CA VAL A 60 4.50 -70.14 -16.65
C VAL A 60 3.03 -69.91 -17.07
N LEU A 61 2.80 -68.98 -18.01
CA LEU A 61 2.47 -69.30 -19.41
C LEU A 61 2.50 -68.05 -20.31
N ALA A 62 2.98 -68.28 -21.52
CA ALA A 62 3.29 -67.30 -22.55
C ALA A 62 2.05 -66.71 -23.23
N CYS A 63 2.09 -65.41 -23.52
CA CYS A 63 1.47 -64.81 -24.70
C CYS A 63 2.30 -63.60 -25.12
N ILE A 64 3.01 -63.77 -26.25
CA ILE A 64 3.70 -62.70 -26.98
C ILE A 64 2.63 -61.81 -27.60
N ALA A 65 2.50 -60.58 -27.12
CA ALA A 65 1.78 -59.51 -27.81
C ALA A 65 2.74 -58.33 -27.96
N LEU A 66 3.17 -58.13 -29.20
CA LEU A 66 4.04 -57.07 -29.68
C LEU A 66 3.34 -55.71 -29.54
N PHE A 67 3.53 -55.02 -28.42
CA PHE A 67 3.23 -53.59 -28.31
C PHE A 67 4.55 -52.81 -28.36
N LEU A 68 4.97 -52.45 -29.58
CA LEU A 68 5.89 -51.33 -29.79
C LEU A 68 5.16 -50.05 -29.42
N SER A 69 5.14 -49.73 -28.11
CA SER A 69 4.81 -48.38 -27.68
C SER A 69 5.99 -47.50 -28.07
N VAL A 70 5.84 -46.77 -29.16
CA VAL A 70 6.69 -45.61 -29.45
C VAL A 70 6.37 -44.61 -28.34
N SER A 71 7.16 -44.66 -27.26
CA SER A 71 7.26 -43.56 -26.30
C SER A 71 7.84 -42.38 -27.06
N ALA A 72 6.97 -41.64 -27.75
CA ALA A 72 7.25 -40.30 -28.17
C ALA A 72 7.53 -39.50 -26.89
N CYS A 73 8.80 -39.32 -26.59
CA CYS A 73 9.27 -38.35 -25.62
C CYS A 73 8.76 -37.00 -26.13
N ARG A 74 7.56 -36.57 -25.69
CA ARG A 74 7.12 -35.19 -25.85
C ARG A 74 8.15 -34.38 -25.10
N LYS A 75 9.08 -33.77 -25.84
CA LYS A 75 9.80 -32.61 -25.33
C LYS A 75 8.71 -31.66 -24.90
N SER A 76 8.57 -31.47 -23.60
CA SER A 76 7.87 -30.33 -23.06
C SER A 76 8.49 -29.13 -23.77
N ASP A 77 7.68 -28.39 -24.54
CA ASP A 77 8.14 -27.12 -25.08
C ASP A 77 8.74 -26.34 -23.91
N PRO A 78 9.94 -25.73 -24.08
CA PRO A 78 10.46 -24.86 -23.06
C PRO A 78 9.36 -23.84 -22.79
N VAL A 79 8.91 -23.77 -21.53
CA VAL A 79 8.04 -22.69 -21.08
C VAL A 79 8.79 -21.42 -21.43
N SER A 80 8.37 -20.77 -22.52
CA SER A 80 8.91 -19.48 -22.91
C SER A 80 8.76 -18.60 -21.69
N PRO A 81 9.83 -17.93 -21.22
CA PRO A 81 9.69 -17.01 -20.10
C PRO A 81 8.56 -16.08 -20.47
N GLU A 82 7.49 -16.10 -19.68
CA GLU A 82 6.36 -15.20 -19.87
C GLU A 82 6.96 -13.81 -19.73
N LYS A 83 7.19 -13.16 -20.87
CA LYS A 83 7.75 -11.81 -20.95
C LYS A 83 6.90 -10.99 -19.99
N GLU A 84 7.47 -10.53 -18.88
CA GLU A 84 6.73 -9.71 -17.92
C GLU A 84 6.04 -8.61 -18.70
N LYS A 85 4.72 -8.75 -18.86
CA LYS A 85 3.91 -7.72 -19.49
C LYS A 85 3.83 -6.61 -18.46
N GLY A 86 4.83 -5.73 -18.49
CA GLY A 86 4.76 -4.45 -17.80
C GLY A 86 3.40 -3.79 -18.06
N LEU A 87 2.89 -3.08 -17.06
CA LEU A 87 1.58 -2.45 -17.15
C LEU A 87 1.49 -1.56 -18.38
N SER A 88 0.34 -1.63 -19.07
CA SER A 88 0.08 -0.75 -20.21
C SER A 88 0.04 0.70 -19.73
N ARG A 89 0.60 1.62 -20.50
CA ARG A 89 0.30 3.04 -20.29
C ARG A 89 -1.20 3.25 -20.54
N LEU A 90 -1.86 3.94 -19.62
CA LEU A 90 -3.27 4.32 -19.74
C LEU A 90 -3.39 5.71 -20.37
N SER A 91 -4.52 5.96 -21.00
CA SER A 91 -4.92 7.28 -21.49
C SER A 91 -6.44 7.45 -21.38
N THR A 92 -6.94 8.63 -21.75
CA THR A 92 -8.38 8.91 -21.81
C THR A 92 -8.86 9.03 -23.26
N SER A 93 -10.06 8.54 -23.52
CA SER A 93 -10.76 8.71 -24.79
C SER A 93 -12.22 9.02 -24.50
N GLY A 94 -12.62 10.27 -24.75
CA GLY A 94 -13.92 10.79 -24.30
C GLY A 94 -14.08 10.63 -22.78
N ASN A 95 -15.10 9.90 -22.36
CA ASN A 95 -15.40 9.62 -20.95
C ASN A 95 -14.87 8.26 -20.46
N ARG A 96 -13.91 7.65 -21.16
CA ARG A 96 -13.34 6.34 -20.83
C ARG A 96 -11.85 6.43 -20.56
N ILE A 97 -11.38 5.55 -19.67
CA ILE A 97 -9.96 5.21 -19.57
C ILE A 97 -9.72 4.06 -20.56
N VAL A 98 -8.63 4.13 -21.32
CA VAL A 98 -8.24 3.11 -22.30
C VAL A 98 -6.79 2.68 -22.10
N ASP A 99 -6.48 1.45 -22.48
CA ASP A 99 -5.10 0.97 -22.55
C ASP A 99 -4.37 1.47 -23.81
N ALA A 100 -3.12 1.04 -24.01
CA ALA A 100 -2.28 1.47 -25.14
C ALA A 100 -2.81 1.00 -26.51
N SER A 101 -3.76 0.05 -26.54
CA SER A 101 -4.44 -0.39 -27.77
C SER A 101 -5.72 0.42 -28.06
N GLY A 102 -6.10 1.34 -27.16
CA GLY A 102 -7.37 2.05 -27.24
C GLY A 102 -8.56 1.27 -26.68
N THR A 103 -8.32 0.11 -26.04
CA THR A 103 -9.39 -0.70 -25.46
C THR A 103 -9.83 -0.11 -24.12
N PRO A 104 -11.14 0.12 -23.89
CA PRO A 104 -11.64 0.61 -22.61
C PRO A 104 -11.29 -0.31 -21.45
N VAL A 105 -10.78 0.26 -20.36
CA VAL A 105 -10.43 -0.46 -19.13
C VAL A 105 -11.30 -0.03 -17.95
N ILE A 106 -11.56 -0.97 -17.04
CA ILE A 106 -12.18 -0.70 -15.74
C ILE A 106 -11.20 -1.19 -14.68
N LEU A 107 -10.66 -0.25 -13.91
CA LEU A 107 -9.83 -0.55 -12.76
C LEU A 107 -10.73 -0.80 -11.55
N ARG A 108 -10.51 -1.91 -10.86
CA ARG A 108 -11.18 -2.27 -9.61
C ARG A 108 -10.12 -2.56 -8.57
N GLY A 109 -10.30 -2.05 -7.37
CA GLY A 109 -9.19 -1.99 -6.42
C GLY A 109 -9.62 -1.61 -5.03
N ILE A 110 -8.62 -1.26 -4.23
CA ILE A 110 -8.79 -0.83 -2.85
C ILE A 110 -8.09 0.51 -2.60
N ASN A 111 -8.44 1.16 -1.50
CA ASN A 111 -7.61 2.19 -0.88
C ASN A 111 -6.84 1.56 0.28
N ARG A 112 -5.50 1.60 0.22
CA ARG A 112 -4.63 1.12 1.29
C ARG A 112 -4.08 2.31 2.07
N SER A 113 -4.84 2.73 3.07
CA SER A 113 -4.47 3.76 4.05
C SER A 113 -3.27 3.31 4.90
N GLY A 114 -2.38 4.23 5.25
CA GLY A 114 -1.22 4.01 6.12
C GLY A 114 -0.10 5.01 5.89
N LEU A 115 0.22 5.33 4.63
CA LEU A 115 1.35 6.21 4.28
C LEU A 115 1.08 7.68 4.64
N GLU A 116 -0.17 8.11 4.81
CA GLU A 116 -0.55 9.46 5.21
C GLU A 116 -0.30 9.75 6.70
N TYR A 117 -0.30 8.73 7.56
CA TYR A 117 -0.21 8.89 9.03
C TYR A 117 0.87 8.06 9.73
N ASP A 118 1.48 7.08 9.04
CA ASP A 118 2.62 6.32 9.53
C ASP A 118 3.69 6.27 8.43
N LYS A 119 4.88 6.80 8.74
CA LYS A 119 6.02 6.78 7.81
C LYS A 119 6.47 5.37 7.43
N ASN A 120 6.17 4.37 8.26
CA ASN A 120 6.40 2.95 7.98
C ASN A 120 5.20 2.29 7.28
N GLY A 121 4.23 3.09 6.83
CA GLY A 121 3.04 2.68 6.10
C GLY A 121 2.09 1.80 6.89
N ASN A 122 2.06 1.84 8.22
CA ASN A 122 1.15 1.00 9.01
C ASN A 122 1.25 -0.48 8.61
N ARG A 123 2.49 -1.01 8.59
CA ARG A 123 2.80 -2.42 8.30
C ARG A 123 2.45 -2.87 6.87
N ILE A 124 2.51 -1.98 5.86
CA ILE A 124 2.47 -2.45 4.46
C ILE A 124 3.62 -3.42 4.24
N SER A 125 3.30 -4.60 3.71
CA SER A 125 4.30 -5.59 3.31
C SER A 125 4.07 -6.06 1.88
N GLU A 126 5.12 -6.60 1.26
CA GLU A 126 5.04 -7.19 -0.07
C GLU A 126 4.03 -8.34 -0.13
N GLU A 127 3.98 -9.17 0.91
CA GLU A 127 3.02 -10.28 1.00
C GLU A 127 1.58 -9.79 1.03
N GLU A 128 1.29 -8.72 1.78
CA GLU A 128 -0.02 -8.07 1.81
C GLU A 128 -0.41 -7.60 0.40
N ILE A 129 0.46 -6.83 -0.25
CA ILE A 129 0.22 -6.29 -1.59
C ILE A 129 0.02 -7.40 -2.62
N ARG A 130 0.86 -8.43 -2.61
CA ARG A 130 0.72 -9.59 -3.50
C ARG A 130 -0.59 -10.33 -3.26
N PHE A 131 -1.00 -10.50 -2.01
CA PHE A 131 -2.27 -11.14 -1.68
C PHE A 131 -3.46 -10.33 -2.22
N ILE A 132 -3.47 -9.02 -2.00
CA ILE A 132 -4.51 -8.10 -2.53
C ILE A 132 -4.59 -8.19 -4.06
N CYS A 133 -3.46 -8.13 -4.75
CA CYS A 133 -3.45 -8.13 -6.22
C CYS A 133 -3.80 -9.50 -6.82
N THR A 134 -3.36 -10.60 -6.20
CA THR A 134 -3.56 -11.95 -6.78
C THR A 134 -4.84 -12.63 -6.31
N GLN A 135 -5.17 -12.54 -5.03
CA GLN A 135 -6.32 -13.24 -4.44
C GLN A 135 -7.59 -12.39 -4.55
N TRP A 136 -7.52 -11.10 -4.23
CA TRP A 136 -8.66 -10.19 -4.40
C TRP A 136 -8.78 -9.65 -5.83
N LYS A 137 -7.75 -9.85 -6.65
CA LYS A 137 -7.70 -9.43 -8.05
C LYS A 137 -7.81 -7.92 -8.22
N ALA A 138 -7.31 -7.17 -7.25
CA ALA A 138 -7.20 -5.72 -7.35
C ALA A 138 -6.26 -5.35 -8.51
N ARG A 139 -6.73 -4.47 -9.40
CA ARG A 139 -5.96 -3.93 -10.54
C ARG A 139 -5.46 -2.51 -10.28
N VAL A 140 -5.90 -1.89 -9.19
CA VAL A 140 -5.40 -0.61 -8.72
C VAL A 140 -5.37 -0.61 -7.20
N ILE A 141 -4.35 0.02 -6.61
CA ILE A 141 -4.29 0.29 -5.18
C ILE A 141 -4.07 1.79 -5.02
N ARG A 142 -5.01 2.46 -4.36
CA ARG A 142 -4.87 3.87 -3.98
C ARG A 142 -4.03 3.98 -2.71
N LEU A 143 -3.03 4.84 -2.74
CA LEU A 143 -2.04 5.09 -1.68
C LEU A 143 -2.11 6.55 -1.23
N PRO A 144 -2.92 6.84 -0.19
CA PRO A 144 -2.89 8.13 0.49
C PRO A 144 -1.50 8.41 1.06
N PHE A 145 -0.94 9.59 0.81
CA PHE A 145 0.38 9.99 1.32
C PHE A 145 0.35 11.35 2.04
N ASN A 146 1.46 11.66 2.71
CA ASN A 146 1.68 12.92 3.43
C ASN A 146 2.64 13.84 2.66
N GLN A 147 2.21 15.05 2.30
CA GLN A 147 3.01 16.00 1.49
C GLN A 147 4.33 16.37 2.16
N ASP A 148 4.31 16.71 3.46
CA ASP A 148 5.50 17.10 4.20
C ASP A 148 6.56 15.99 4.19
N TRP A 149 6.14 14.74 4.34
CA TRP A 149 7.07 13.61 4.32
C TRP A 149 7.61 13.31 2.93
N VAL A 150 6.79 13.43 1.88
CA VAL A 150 7.28 13.38 0.49
C VAL A 150 8.34 14.46 0.24
N ALA A 151 8.13 15.68 0.76
CA ALA A 151 9.03 16.80 0.53
C ALA A 151 10.34 16.71 1.33
N ASN A 152 10.30 16.15 2.54
CA ASN A 152 11.38 16.31 3.52
C ASN A 152 11.99 15.00 4.04
N ASP A 153 11.48 13.83 3.65
CA ASP A 153 11.94 12.53 4.17
C ASP A 153 12.28 11.55 3.03
N LEU A 154 13.59 11.37 2.79
CA LEU A 154 14.07 10.49 1.73
C LEU A 154 13.78 9.00 2.03
N ASP A 155 13.78 8.59 3.30
CA ASP A 155 13.49 7.21 3.67
C ASP A 155 12.01 6.88 3.43
N TYR A 156 11.13 7.85 3.69
CA TYR A 156 9.71 7.76 3.34
C TYR A 156 9.51 7.64 1.82
N LEU A 157 10.18 8.48 1.02
CA LEU A 157 10.15 8.38 -0.45
C LEU A 157 10.64 7.02 -0.96
N ASN A 158 11.75 6.52 -0.42
CA ASN A 158 12.30 5.22 -0.77
C ASN A 158 11.38 4.07 -0.33
N PHE A 159 10.64 4.23 0.77
CA PHE A 159 9.61 3.26 1.15
C PHE A 159 8.41 3.30 0.21
N MET A 160 7.95 4.49 -0.19
CA MET A 160 6.88 4.65 -1.18
C MET A 160 7.24 3.99 -2.51
N ASP A 161 8.48 4.12 -2.98
CA ASP A 161 8.99 3.41 -4.17
C ASP A 161 8.88 1.89 -4.06
N ARG A 162 9.24 1.33 -2.91
CA ARG A 162 9.14 -0.12 -2.67
C ARG A 162 7.69 -0.58 -2.74
N VAL A 163 6.78 0.15 -2.10
CA VAL A 163 5.34 -0.16 -2.13
C VAL A 163 4.79 -0.09 -3.56
N ILE A 164 5.10 0.97 -4.31
CA ILE A 164 4.70 1.11 -5.72
C ILE A 164 5.30 -0.03 -6.56
N GLY A 165 6.56 -0.37 -6.34
CA GLY A 165 7.23 -1.49 -6.99
C GLY A 165 6.51 -2.81 -6.77
N TRP A 166 6.15 -3.14 -5.52
CA TRP A 166 5.38 -4.34 -5.19
C TRP A 166 4.02 -4.38 -5.91
N ILE A 167 3.32 -3.23 -5.95
CA ILE A 167 2.02 -3.12 -6.62
C ILE A 167 2.17 -3.36 -8.13
N ASN A 168 3.15 -2.74 -8.77
CA ASN A 168 3.38 -2.87 -10.21
C ASN A 168 3.88 -4.26 -10.60
N GLN A 169 4.78 -4.86 -9.81
CA GLN A 169 5.24 -6.24 -9.99
C GLN A 169 4.10 -7.25 -9.84
N ALA A 170 3.13 -6.97 -8.96
CA ALA A 170 1.93 -7.79 -8.81
C ALA A 170 0.86 -7.54 -9.90
N GLY A 171 1.16 -6.71 -10.91
CA GLY A 171 0.28 -6.47 -12.06
C GLY A 171 -0.87 -5.49 -11.82
N ALA A 172 -0.73 -4.59 -10.85
CA ALA A 172 -1.70 -3.55 -10.52
C ALA A 172 -1.11 -2.12 -10.63
N TYR A 173 -1.97 -1.13 -10.88
CA TYR A 173 -1.57 0.28 -10.86
C TYR A 173 -1.52 0.81 -9.43
N ALA A 174 -0.55 1.65 -9.12
CA ALA A 174 -0.49 2.42 -7.87
C ALA A 174 -1.05 3.82 -8.15
N MET A 175 -2.12 4.21 -7.45
CA MET A 175 -2.68 5.56 -7.52
C MET A 175 -2.26 6.34 -6.28
N ILE A 176 -1.28 7.23 -6.42
CA ILE A 176 -0.76 8.04 -5.30
C ILE A 176 -1.69 9.22 -5.07
N ASP A 177 -2.09 9.43 -3.82
CA ASP A 177 -3.12 10.36 -3.40
C ASP A 177 -2.58 11.37 -2.40
N LEU A 178 -2.57 12.65 -2.78
CA LEU A 178 -2.28 13.72 -1.83
C LEU A 178 -3.43 13.81 -0.81
N HIS A 179 -3.21 13.18 0.33
CA HIS A 179 -4.23 13.03 1.36
C HIS A 179 -4.03 13.99 2.51
N TRP A 180 -2.81 14.00 3.08
CA TRP A 180 -2.44 14.89 4.18
C TRP A 180 -1.42 15.93 3.73
N GLU A 181 -1.59 17.18 4.14
CA GLU A 181 -0.56 18.20 3.98
C GLU A 181 0.60 17.92 4.95
N ASP A 182 0.27 17.75 6.23
CA ASP A 182 1.21 17.33 7.27
C ASP A 182 0.45 16.63 8.44
N THR A 183 1.09 16.46 9.60
CA THR A 183 0.47 15.80 10.75
C THR A 183 -0.52 16.68 11.53
N THR A 184 -0.54 17.99 11.25
CA THR A 184 -1.39 19.02 11.84
C THR A 184 -2.55 19.37 10.89
N VAL A 185 -2.24 19.73 9.65
CA VAL A 185 -3.17 19.96 8.56
C VAL A 185 -3.27 18.66 7.79
N ARG A 186 -4.27 17.85 8.16
CA ARG A 186 -4.56 16.58 7.49
C ARG A 186 -5.11 16.87 6.09
N ILE A 187 -6.41 16.75 5.87
CA ILE A 187 -7.02 17.06 4.58
C ILE A 187 -7.23 18.59 4.49
N PRO A 188 -6.47 19.35 3.68
CA PRO A 188 -6.72 20.77 3.53
C PRO A 188 -7.90 21.03 2.57
N PRO A 189 -8.61 22.17 2.69
CA PRO A 189 -9.67 22.58 1.75
C PRO A 189 -9.27 22.48 0.27
N ILE A 190 -8.05 22.93 -0.04
CA ILE A 190 -7.33 22.72 -1.30
C ILE A 190 -5.85 22.56 -0.94
N PRO A 191 -5.03 21.91 -1.79
CA PRO A 191 -3.58 21.82 -1.56
C PRO A 191 -2.97 23.21 -1.35
N ASN A 192 -1.87 23.32 -0.60
CA ASN A 192 -1.10 24.56 -0.50
C ASN A 192 -0.22 24.79 -1.76
N VAL A 193 0.47 25.93 -1.85
CA VAL A 193 1.25 26.28 -3.06
C VAL A 193 2.47 25.37 -3.25
N LEU A 194 2.93 24.74 -2.18
CA LEU A 194 4.07 23.83 -2.20
C LEU A 194 3.72 22.47 -2.81
N ALA A 195 2.44 22.12 -2.86
CA ALA A 195 1.96 20.89 -3.49
C ALA A 195 2.44 20.76 -4.94
N ALA A 196 2.51 21.86 -5.71
CA ALA A 196 2.98 21.80 -7.09
C ALA A 196 4.46 21.37 -7.20
N PHE A 197 5.34 21.85 -6.30
CA PHE A 197 6.74 21.43 -6.28
C PHE A 197 6.91 19.96 -5.85
N MET A 198 6.09 19.53 -4.89
CA MET A 198 6.02 18.13 -4.49
C MET A 198 5.57 17.24 -5.65
N TRP A 199 4.51 17.63 -6.37
CA TRP A 199 4.04 16.90 -7.55
C TRP A 199 5.08 16.85 -8.68
N GLN A 200 5.82 17.94 -8.91
CA GLN A 200 6.95 17.95 -9.84
C GLN A 200 8.03 16.92 -9.46
N THR A 201 8.30 16.77 -8.15
CA THR A 201 9.25 15.78 -7.64
C THR A 201 8.77 14.36 -7.91
N LEU A 202 7.50 14.06 -7.63
CA LEU A 202 6.90 12.75 -7.88
C LEU A 202 6.78 12.44 -9.39
N ALA A 203 6.47 13.44 -10.21
CA ALA A 203 6.41 13.30 -11.66
C ALA A 203 7.80 13.00 -12.26
N ALA A 204 8.84 13.70 -11.81
CA ALA A 204 10.22 13.39 -12.20
C ALA A 204 10.63 11.98 -11.76
N ARG A 205 10.24 11.56 -10.56
CA ARG A 205 10.57 10.24 -10.00
C ARG A 205 9.89 9.08 -10.72
N TYR A 206 8.63 9.25 -11.13
CA TYR A 206 7.82 8.17 -11.73
C TYR A 206 7.53 8.33 -13.23
N ARG A 207 8.21 9.27 -13.92
CA ARG A 207 8.03 9.59 -15.35
C ARG A 207 7.90 8.38 -16.26
N ASP A 208 8.79 7.41 -16.09
CA ASP A 208 8.90 6.25 -16.97
C ASP A 208 8.09 5.05 -16.47
N ASN A 209 7.34 5.18 -15.37
CA ASN A 209 6.52 4.12 -14.81
C ASN A 209 5.05 4.24 -15.28
N PRO A 210 4.60 3.41 -16.24
CA PRO A 210 3.20 3.42 -16.69
C PRO A 210 2.20 2.94 -15.63
N GLY A 211 2.71 2.32 -14.55
CA GLY A 211 1.93 1.79 -13.44
C GLY A 211 1.54 2.79 -12.36
N VAL A 212 1.94 4.08 -12.48
CA VAL A 212 1.62 5.13 -11.50
C VAL A 212 0.53 6.06 -12.03
N LEU A 213 -0.48 6.29 -11.20
CA LEU A 213 -1.59 7.22 -11.43
C LEU A 213 -1.58 8.29 -10.34
N TYR A 214 -2.02 9.50 -10.67
CA TYR A 214 -1.90 10.68 -9.81
C TYR A 214 -3.29 11.18 -9.38
N ASP A 215 -3.59 11.07 -8.10
CA ASP A 215 -4.79 11.65 -7.46
C ASP A 215 -4.36 12.94 -6.74
N ILE A 216 -4.55 14.07 -7.42
CA ILE A 216 -3.86 15.34 -7.12
C ILE A 216 -4.26 15.98 -5.79
N HIS A 217 -5.41 15.59 -5.24
CA HIS A 217 -5.94 16.03 -3.95
C HIS A 217 -7.15 15.17 -3.57
N ASN A 218 -7.14 14.58 -2.37
CA ASN A 218 -8.17 13.66 -1.92
C ASN A 218 -9.60 14.22 -2.03
N GLU A 219 -9.87 15.33 -1.35
CA GLU A 219 -11.23 15.88 -1.22
C GLU A 219 -11.16 17.41 -1.14
N ALA A 220 -11.43 18.11 -2.24
CA ALA A 220 -11.57 19.56 -2.19
C ALA A 220 -12.84 19.94 -1.41
N HIS A 221 -12.71 20.78 -0.38
CA HIS A 221 -13.81 21.18 0.49
C HIS A 221 -13.66 22.66 0.91
N ASN A 222 -14.72 23.27 1.47
CA ASN A 222 -14.70 24.66 1.98
C ASN A 222 -14.05 25.70 1.05
N THR A 223 -14.21 25.55 -0.26
CA THR A 223 -13.59 26.39 -1.29
C THR A 223 -14.57 26.67 -2.43
N THR A 224 -14.21 27.58 -3.34
CA THR A 224 -14.96 27.79 -4.58
C THR A 224 -14.41 26.89 -5.69
N TRP A 225 -15.25 26.57 -6.68
CA TRP A 225 -14.80 25.87 -7.89
C TRP A 225 -13.62 26.57 -8.57
N THR A 226 -13.66 27.90 -8.70
CA THR A 226 -12.58 28.67 -9.34
C THR A 226 -11.26 28.53 -8.59
N ALA A 227 -11.28 28.60 -7.25
CA ALA A 227 -10.07 28.45 -6.44
C ALA A 227 -9.49 27.03 -6.56
N TRP A 228 -10.34 26.00 -6.49
CA TRP A 228 -9.93 24.61 -6.69
C TRP A 228 -9.35 24.39 -8.10
N ARG A 229 -10.08 24.79 -9.15
CA ARG A 229 -9.64 24.66 -10.55
C ARG A 229 -8.29 25.32 -10.78
N ASN A 230 -8.08 26.53 -10.26
CA ASN A 230 -6.81 27.24 -10.44
C ASN A 230 -5.64 26.50 -9.77
N ARG A 231 -5.82 25.95 -8.56
CA ARG A 231 -4.79 25.14 -7.91
C ARG A 231 -4.56 23.81 -8.63
N ALA A 232 -5.63 23.15 -9.07
CA ALA A 232 -5.54 21.90 -9.82
C ALA A 232 -4.77 22.08 -11.14
N VAL A 233 -5.02 23.16 -11.89
CA VAL A 233 -4.27 23.48 -13.12
C VAL A 233 -2.78 23.68 -12.81
N GLN A 234 -2.43 24.42 -11.75
CA GLN A 234 -1.03 24.60 -11.34
C GLN A 234 -0.33 23.26 -11.03
N ILE A 235 -1.04 22.34 -10.39
CA ILE A 235 -0.51 21.00 -10.09
C ILE A 235 -0.38 20.16 -11.36
N ILE A 236 -1.40 20.16 -12.22
CA ILE A 236 -1.41 19.40 -13.48
C ILE A 236 -0.29 19.86 -14.41
N GLU A 237 -0.02 21.18 -14.48
CA GLU A 237 1.10 21.71 -15.27
C GLU A 237 2.49 21.34 -14.71
N ALA A 238 2.57 20.93 -13.45
CA ALA A 238 3.82 20.50 -12.81
C ALA A 238 4.12 19.01 -12.99
N ILE A 239 3.13 18.20 -13.39
CA ILE A 239 3.24 16.74 -13.63
C ILE A 239 3.59 16.48 -15.10
#